data_AF-A0A2H9KZS9-F1
#
_entry.id   AF-A0A2H9KZS9-F1
#
_cell.length_a   1.000
_cell.length_b   1.000
_cell.length_c   1.000
_cell.angle_alpha   90.00
_cell.angle_beta   90.00
_cell.angle_gamma   90.00
#
_symmetry.space_group_name_H-M   'P 1'
#
loop_
_entity.id
_entity.type
_entity.pdbx_description
1 polymer ?
#
loop_
_entity_poly.entity_id
_entity_poly.type
_entity_poly.pdbx_seq_one_letter_code
_entity_poly.pdbx_strand_id
1 'polypeptide(L)'
;MGKRNSKKHDLTTFEGRMQPAEEQWLIRQSHPQIDRHEYFNLRIAKQGYHKAGAHSAAKMCKYAKDSILKKGACYKNKFYGISSHRCLQCSPVLQFCNLSCKFCWRLIPEVKEGWLKMPPSFEWDSPEFIADALIAEQKRIMSGFLGNEKADASLAKEAMEPNQVALSLIGEPAMYPHLGKLLEIFHKKKMTTFLVTNGTFPKALERLKPLPTQLYISLIAPDEKTHAYVAQQSENAEKLIWKNYLSSLDFLKKAGEKTRTVLRMTLTRGLNDNNLPGYAELIKRAMPHYVEVKSMVYVGGARNSSRGLQLSDMLSVPEIEAIAEQLSDLTGYIVVDTHAPSRVTLLARDKNCAAKRFLCKTK
;
A
#
# COMPACT_ATOMS: atom_id res chain seq x y z
N MET A 1 57.64 3.74 -30.26
CA MET A 1 57.28 4.39 -28.98
C MET A 1 56.15 5.38 -29.24
N GLY A 2 54.90 4.96 -28.99
CA GLY A 2 53.68 5.63 -29.47
C GLY A 2 53.22 6.79 -28.58
N LYS A 3 52.79 7.87 -29.23
CA LYS A 3 52.28 9.12 -28.66
C LYS A 3 50.99 8.89 -27.87
N ARG A 4 50.93 9.37 -26.61
CA ARG A 4 49.70 9.45 -25.80
C ARG A 4 48.79 10.53 -26.36
N ASN A 5 47.61 10.12 -26.82
CA ASN A 5 46.54 11.02 -27.24
C ASN A 5 45.63 11.31 -26.04
N SER A 6 45.69 12.53 -25.49
CA SER A 6 44.75 13.00 -24.48
C SER A 6 43.47 13.51 -25.16
N LYS A 7 42.41 12.70 -25.18
CA LYS A 7 41.07 13.21 -25.51
C LYS A 7 40.47 13.81 -24.23
N LYS A 8 40.42 15.15 -24.17
CA LYS A 8 39.52 15.87 -23.27
C LYS A 8 38.09 15.55 -23.72
N HIS A 9 37.31 14.94 -22.84
CA HIS A 9 35.86 14.84 -23.04
C HIS A 9 35.22 16.10 -22.47
N ASP A 10 34.65 16.88 -23.37
CA ASP A 10 33.90 18.10 -23.09
C ASP A 10 32.57 17.73 -22.42
N LEU A 11 32.34 18.21 -21.20
CA LEU A 11 31.15 17.95 -20.38
C LEU A 11 30.17 19.12 -20.54
N THR A 12 29.72 19.39 -21.76
CA THR A 12 28.67 20.37 -22.00
C THR A 12 27.69 19.84 -23.05
N THR A 13 26.61 19.23 -22.57
CA THR A 13 25.23 19.12 -23.15
C THR A 13 24.54 17.87 -22.58
N PHE A 14 24.06 17.95 -21.33
CA PHE A 14 23.28 16.89 -20.69
C PHE A 14 21.78 17.22 -20.78
N GLU A 15 21.20 17.16 -21.99
CA GLU A 15 19.74 17.29 -22.21
C GLU A 15 19.11 16.08 -22.91
N GLY A 16 19.76 14.91 -22.87
CA GLY A 16 19.14 13.64 -23.27
C GLY A 16 18.69 12.82 -22.06
N ARG A 17 17.37 12.62 -21.87
CA ARG A 17 16.91 11.53 -20.97
C ARG A 17 17.28 10.20 -21.62
N MET A 18 18.27 9.51 -21.08
CA MET A 18 18.59 8.13 -21.44
C MET A 18 17.34 7.25 -21.35
N GLN A 19 17.16 6.34 -22.31
CA GLN A 19 16.05 5.41 -22.27
C GLN A 19 16.25 4.40 -21.12
N PRO A 20 15.17 3.92 -20.45
CA PRO A 20 15.27 2.99 -19.33
C PRO A 20 16.05 1.70 -19.66
N ALA A 21 16.03 1.27 -20.93
CA ALA A 21 16.78 0.11 -21.40
C ALA A 21 18.30 0.39 -21.46
N GLU A 22 18.71 1.61 -21.82
CA GLU A 22 20.12 2.03 -21.87
C GLU A 22 20.68 2.27 -20.46
N GLU A 23 19.86 2.78 -19.53
CA GLU A 23 20.22 2.88 -18.10
C GLU A 23 20.41 1.48 -17.49
N GLN A 24 19.53 0.51 -17.81
CA GLN A 24 19.68 -0.88 -17.40
C GLN A 24 20.89 -1.58 -18.05
N TRP A 25 21.19 -1.28 -19.31
CA TRP A 25 22.30 -1.85 -20.04
C TRP A 25 23.65 -1.30 -19.53
N LEU A 26 23.77 0.02 -19.32
CA LEU A 26 24.97 0.64 -18.76
C LEU A 26 25.24 0.20 -17.32
N ILE A 27 24.21 -0.02 -16.50
CA ILE A 27 24.36 -0.55 -15.13
C ILE A 27 24.80 -2.03 -15.16
N ARG A 28 24.27 -2.84 -16.08
CA ARG A 28 24.70 -4.24 -16.26
C ARG A 28 26.13 -4.37 -16.80
N GLN A 29 26.56 -3.45 -17.66
CA GLN A 29 27.91 -3.42 -18.24
C GLN A 29 28.97 -2.89 -17.27
N SER A 30 28.59 -2.00 -16.34
CA SER A 30 29.58 -1.31 -15.50
C SER A 30 29.90 -2.00 -14.17
N HIS A 31 29.07 -2.89 -13.64
CA HIS A 31 29.31 -3.52 -12.32
C HIS A 31 28.83 -4.98 -12.26
N PRO A 32 29.73 -5.98 -12.46
CA PRO A 32 29.34 -7.40 -12.48
C PRO A 32 28.95 -8.00 -11.11
N GLN A 33 28.88 -7.21 -10.04
CA GLN A 33 28.86 -7.70 -8.64
C GLN A 33 27.97 -6.87 -7.69
N ILE A 34 26.97 -6.10 -8.17
CA ILE A 34 26.02 -5.49 -7.22
C ILE A 34 25.07 -6.58 -6.72
N ASP A 35 25.18 -6.92 -5.43
CA ASP A 35 24.26 -7.84 -4.75
C ASP A 35 22.81 -7.38 -4.97
N ARG A 36 21.89 -8.32 -5.24
CA ARG A 36 20.46 -8.02 -5.40
C ARG A 36 19.89 -7.24 -4.21
N HIS A 37 20.42 -7.45 -2.99
CA HIS A 37 20.01 -6.65 -1.83
C HIS A 37 20.49 -5.20 -1.91
N GLU A 38 21.73 -4.97 -2.35
CA GLU A 38 22.28 -3.63 -2.54
C GLU A 38 21.54 -2.88 -3.65
N TYR A 39 21.26 -3.55 -4.77
CA TYR A 39 20.45 -3.00 -5.85
C TYR A 39 19.02 -2.66 -5.37
N PHE A 40 18.40 -3.54 -4.57
CA PHE A 40 17.10 -3.26 -3.96
C PHE A 40 17.15 -2.02 -3.06
N ASN A 41 18.17 -1.92 -2.19
CA ASN A 41 18.37 -0.78 -1.29
C ASN A 41 18.54 0.56 -2.05
N LEU A 42 19.28 0.56 -3.17
CA LEU A 42 19.42 1.74 -4.03
C LEU A 42 18.08 2.16 -4.65
N ARG A 43 17.28 1.20 -5.12
CA ARG A 43 15.97 1.50 -5.74
C ARG A 43 14.97 2.07 -4.74
N ILE A 44 14.89 1.51 -3.54
CA ILE A 44 13.98 2.02 -2.50
C ILE A 44 14.40 3.43 -2.06
N ALA A 45 15.70 3.71 -1.96
CA ALA A 45 16.22 5.04 -1.63
C ALA A 45 15.86 6.06 -2.73
N LYS A 46 16.08 5.72 -4.01
CA LYS A 46 15.68 6.56 -5.17
C LYS A 46 14.18 6.85 -5.19
N GLN A 47 13.36 5.95 -4.65
CA GLN A 47 11.90 6.14 -4.53
C GLN A 47 11.45 6.88 -3.26
N GLY A 48 12.38 7.33 -2.42
CA GLY A 48 12.08 8.06 -1.18
C GLY A 48 11.53 7.18 -0.06
N TYR A 49 11.90 5.90 -0.03
CA TYR A 49 11.69 5.08 1.17
C TYR A 49 12.77 5.36 2.19
N HIS A 50 12.36 5.39 3.45
CA HIS A 50 13.22 5.61 4.60
C HIS A 50 13.24 4.32 5.40
N LYS A 51 14.37 3.60 5.37
CA LYS A 51 14.50 2.34 6.10
C LYS A 51 14.44 2.61 7.62
N ALA A 52 13.77 1.70 8.31
CA ALA A 52 13.76 1.62 9.77
C ALA A 52 14.17 0.19 10.12
N GLY A 53 15.36 0.01 10.68
CA GLY A 53 15.93 -1.31 10.91
C GLY A 53 16.30 -2.08 9.63
N ALA A 54 16.32 -3.41 9.76
CA ALA A 54 16.70 -4.31 8.68
C ALA A 54 15.60 -4.42 7.62
N HIS A 55 14.34 -4.44 8.05
CA HIS A 55 13.22 -4.91 7.23
C HIS A 55 11.96 -4.04 7.28
N SER A 56 12.00 -2.86 7.90
CA SER A 56 10.87 -1.93 7.95
C SER A 56 11.18 -0.65 7.17
N ALA A 57 10.14 0.10 6.82
CA ALA A 57 10.31 1.41 6.20
C ALA A 57 9.12 2.33 6.44
N ALA A 58 9.41 3.63 6.45
CA ALA A 58 8.45 4.71 6.32
C ALA A 58 8.61 5.41 4.96
N LYS A 59 7.58 6.13 4.52
CA LYS A 59 7.64 6.96 3.31
C LYS A 59 6.65 8.10 3.40
N MET A 60 7.02 9.25 2.86
CA MET A 60 6.11 10.39 2.73
C MET A 60 4.92 10.03 1.85
N CYS A 61 3.71 10.05 2.43
CA CYS A 61 2.49 9.98 1.66
C CYS A 61 2.33 11.27 0.82
N LYS A 62 1.98 11.13 -0.47
CA LYS A 62 1.69 12.29 -1.34
C LYS A 62 0.66 13.23 -0.70
N TYR A 63 -0.41 12.67 -0.13
CA TYR A 63 -1.47 13.47 0.48
C TYR A 63 -1.11 14.07 1.84
N ALA A 64 -0.13 13.52 2.56
CA ALA A 64 0.41 14.19 3.74
C ALA A 64 1.13 15.48 3.32
N LYS A 65 1.97 15.40 2.27
CA LYS A 65 2.61 16.56 1.65
C LYS A 65 1.58 17.55 1.10
N ASP A 66 0.58 17.09 0.34
CA ASP A 66 -0.46 17.97 -0.21
C ASP A 66 -1.22 18.71 0.90
N SER A 67 -1.55 18.02 1.99
CA SER A 67 -2.25 18.61 3.14
C SER A 67 -1.43 19.73 3.78
N ILE A 68 -0.13 19.50 4.02
CA ILE A 68 0.78 20.51 4.60
C ILE A 68 0.93 21.72 3.66
N LEU A 69 0.92 21.49 2.34
CA LEU A 69 1.02 22.54 1.33
C LEU A 69 -0.34 23.16 0.93
N LYS A 70 -1.41 22.89 1.69
CA LYS A 70 -2.79 23.36 1.43
C LYS A 70 -3.34 22.99 0.03
N LYS A 71 -2.92 21.86 -0.52
CA LYS A 71 -3.36 21.32 -1.83
C LYS A 71 -4.47 20.28 -1.74
N GLY A 72 -4.98 20.01 -0.53
CA GLY A 72 -6.04 19.05 -0.26
C GLY A 72 -5.57 17.85 0.58
N ALA A 73 -6.54 17.02 0.97
CA ALA A 73 -6.33 15.87 1.85
C ALA A 73 -6.59 14.54 1.13
N CYS A 74 -6.23 13.41 1.75
CA CYS A 74 -6.52 12.09 1.18
C CYS A 74 -7.98 11.69 1.36
N TYR A 75 -8.42 10.72 0.55
CA TYR A 75 -9.78 10.18 0.65
C TYR A 75 -10.15 9.65 2.05
N LYS A 76 -9.18 9.18 2.84
CA LYS A 76 -9.44 8.71 4.21
C LYS A 76 -9.76 9.84 5.19
N ASN A 77 -9.28 11.06 4.92
CA ASN A 77 -9.73 12.25 5.65
C ASN A 77 -11.22 12.48 5.39
N LYS A 78 -11.63 12.43 4.11
CA LYS A 78 -13.05 12.55 3.70
C LYS A 78 -13.92 11.42 4.29
N PHE A 79 -13.47 10.18 4.20
CA PHE A 79 -14.29 9.01 4.57
C PHE A 79 -14.34 8.73 6.06
N TYR A 80 -13.23 8.95 6.78
CA TYR A 80 -13.07 8.51 8.17
C TYR A 80 -12.60 9.61 9.12
N GLY A 81 -12.40 10.84 8.65
CA GLY A 81 -12.04 11.98 9.48
C GLY A 81 -10.59 11.97 9.98
N ILE A 82 -9.69 11.19 9.35
CA ILE A 82 -8.27 11.20 9.75
C ILE A 82 -7.52 12.42 9.24
N SER A 83 -6.49 12.85 9.96
CA SER A 83 -5.64 13.98 9.53
C SER A 83 -4.54 13.48 8.58
N SER A 84 -4.61 13.83 7.31
CA SER A 84 -3.68 13.28 6.29
C SER A 84 -2.21 13.59 6.60
N HIS A 85 -1.92 14.79 7.13
CA HIS A 85 -0.57 15.23 7.50
C HIS A 85 0.00 14.54 8.75
N ARG A 86 -0.84 13.91 9.58
CA ARG A 86 -0.43 13.21 10.81
C ARG A 86 -0.40 11.68 10.66
N CYS A 87 -0.51 11.19 9.42
CA CYS A 87 -0.48 9.78 9.10
C CYS A 87 0.95 9.31 8.78
N LEU A 88 1.47 8.41 9.61
CA LEU A 88 2.69 7.64 9.35
C LEU A 88 2.38 6.49 8.39
N GLN A 89 2.78 6.63 7.13
CA GLN A 89 2.71 5.54 6.16
C GLN A 89 3.96 4.67 6.23
N CYS A 90 3.79 3.42 6.68
CA CYS A 90 4.91 2.50 6.92
C CYS A 90 4.59 1.04 6.60
N SER A 91 5.61 0.19 6.68
CA SER A 91 5.50 -1.26 6.65
C SER A 91 6.56 -1.89 7.56
N PRO A 92 6.21 -2.93 8.34
CA PRO A 92 7.18 -3.76 9.06
C PRO A 92 7.81 -4.83 8.16
N VAL A 93 7.41 -4.91 6.88
CA VAL A 93 7.87 -5.91 5.92
C VAL A 93 8.16 -5.21 4.59
N LEU A 94 9.38 -4.71 4.44
CA LEU A 94 9.82 -3.96 3.27
C LEU A 94 10.11 -4.87 2.06
N GLN A 95 10.70 -6.04 2.32
CA GLN A 95 11.36 -6.88 1.32
C GLN A 95 10.55 -8.10 0.91
N PHE A 96 9.43 -8.40 1.58
CA PHE A 96 8.72 -9.67 1.41
C PHE A 96 7.23 -9.48 1.20
N CYS A 97 6.70 -10.25 0.25
CA CYS A 97 5.28 -10.56 0.09
C CYS A 97 5.21 -11.93 -0.57
N ASN A 98 4.08 -12.60 -0.45
CA ASN A 98 3.83 -13.87 -1.13
C ASN A 98 3.08 -13.70 -2.46
N LEU A 99 2.72 -12.47 -2.84
CA LEU A 99 2.00 -12.15 -4.08
C LEU A 99 2.79 -11.17 -4.96
N SER A 100 2.63 -11.29 -6.27
CA SER A 100 3.34 -10.48 -7.28
C SER A 100 2.36 -9.69 -8.15
N CYS A 101 1.35 -9.06 -7.55
CA CYS A 101 0.20 -8.51 -8.27
C CYS A 101 0.57 -7.60 -9.46
N LYS A 102 -0.13 -7.75 -10.58
CA LYS A 102 0.11 -6.96 -11.82
C LYS A 102 0.01 -5.46 -11.59
N PHE A 103 -1.00 -5.00 -10.85
CA PHE A 103 -1.24 -3.59 -10.53
C PHE A 103 -0.32 -3.03 -9.43
N CYS A 104 0.58 -3.83 -8.84
CA CYS A 104 1.38 -3.36 -7.72
C CYS A 104 2.34 -2.27 -8.19
N TRP A 105 2.05 -1.02 -7.81
CA TRP A 105 2.86 0.14 -8.17
C TRP A 105 4.17 0.27 -7.37
N ARG A 106 4.42 -0.64 -6.43
CA ARG A 106 5.61 -0.61 -5.57
C ARG A 106 6.74 -1.43 -6.18
N LEU A 107 7.94 -1.24 -5.64
CA LEU A 107 9.11 -2.03 -6.01
C LEU A 107 8.91 -3.46 -5.54
N ILE A 108 8.22 -4.23 -6.35
CA ILE A 108 8.19 -5.68 -6.25
C ILE A 108 9.25 -6.21 -7.21
N PRO A 109 9.96 -7.30 -6.87
CA PRO A 109 10.80 -7.97 -7.85
C PRO A 109 9.98 -8.35 -9.08
N GLU A 110 10.64 -8.40 -10.23
CA GLU A 110 9.96 -8.85 -11.45
C GLU A 110 9.50 -10.29 -11.27
N VAL A 111 8.44 -10.68 -11.97
CA VAL A 111 7.76 -11.99 -11.77
C VAL A 111 8.74 -13.16 -11.91
N LYS A 112 9.73 -13.02 -12.81
CA LYS A 112 10.81 -13.98 -13.01
C LYS A 112 11.84 -14.01 -11.87
N GLU A 113 11.99 -12.91 -11.14
CA GLU A 113 12.95 -12.80 -10.04
C GLU A 113 12.35 -13.23 -8.70
N GLY A 114 11.03 -13.04 -8.51
CA GLY A 114 10.31 -13.36 -7.28
C GLY A 114 10.74 -12.50 -6.09
N TRP A 115 9.93 -12.49 -5.03
CA TRP A 115 10.35 -11.83 -3.79
C TRP A 115 11.67 -12.41 -3.26
N LEU A 116 12.47 -11.58 -2.60
CA LEU A 116 13.69 -12.06 -1.95
C LEU A 116 13.30 -13.23 -1.05
N LYS A 117 13.97 -14.37 -1.20
CA LYS A 117 13.78 -15.47 -0.25
C LYS A 117 14.33 -15.00 1.08
N MET A 118 13.54 -15.16 2.14
CA MET A 118 14.00 -14.85 3.49
C MET A 118 15.23 -15.74 3.78
N PRO A 119 16.42 -15.17 4.01
CA PRO A 119 17.60 -15.97 4.27
C PRO A 119 17.41 -16.76 5.58
N PRO A 120 18.02 -17.95 5.74
CA PRO A 120 17.91 -18.73 6.97
C PRO A 120 18.36 -17.98 8.23
N SER A 121 19.31 -17.04 8.08
CA SER A 121 19.82 -16.16 9.13
C SER A 121 19.03 -14.85 9.29
N PHE A 122 17.87 -14.72 8.65
CA PHE A 122 17.07 -13.51 8.74
C PHE A 122 16.45 -13.38 10.13
N GLU A 123 16.77 -12.27 10.80
CA GLU A 123 16.21 -11.93 12.10
C GLU A 123 15.17 -10.81 11.96
N TRP A 124 14.05 -10.99 12.64
CA TRP A 124 13.02 -9.97 12.75
C TRP A 124 13.40 -9.02 13.89
N ASP A 125 13.53 -7.73 13.57
CA ASP A 125 13.70 -6.67 14.55
C ASP A 125 12.52 -6.66 15.54
N SER A 126 12.80 -6.26 16.79
CA SER A 126 11.79 -6.20 17.84
C SER A 126 10.72 -5.14 17.53
N PRO A 127 9.46 -5.36 17.96
CA PRO A 127 8.37 -4.43 17.67
C PRO A 127 8.57 -3.08 18.37
N GLU A 128 9.24 -3.03 19.52
CA GLU A 128 9.62 -1.80 20.23
C GLU A 128 10.58 -0.96 19.39
N PHE A 129 11.66 -1.58 18.89
CA PHE A 129 12.64 -0.90 18.05
C PHE A 129 12.00 -0.40 16.75
N ILE A 130 11.23 -1.23 16.05
CA ILE A 130 10.56 -0.85 14.80
C ILE A 130 9.60 0.33 15.01
N ALA A 131 8.80 0.31 16.09
CA ALA A 131 7.85 1.38 16.37
C ALA A 131 8.56 2.73 16.52
N ASP A 132 9.63 2.77 17.33
CA ASP A 132 10.38 4.00 17.58
C ASP A 132 11.16 4.45 16.34
N ALA A 133 11.79 3.53 15.61
CA ALA A 133 12.51 3.82 14.38
C ALA A 133 11.58 4.38 13.29
N LEU A 134 10.36 3.82 13.13
CA LEU A 134 9.38 4.32 12.17
C LEU A 134 8.86 5.72 12.52
N ILE A 135 8.67 6.01 13.82
CA ILE A 135 8.27 7.35 14.28
C ILE A 135 9.42 8.34 14.07
N ALA A 136 10.65 7.95 14.38
CA ALA A 136 11.83 8.78 14.14
C ALA A 136 12.01 9.12 12.65
N GLU A 137 11.86 8.12 11.76
CA GLU A 137 11.91 8.38 10.32
C GLU A 137 10.76 9.27 9.85
N GLN A 138 9.55 9.12 10.40
CA GLN A 138 8.45 10.05 10.11
C GLN A 138 8.82 11.50 10.47
N LYS A 139 9.37 11.72 11.67
CA LYS A 139 9.83 13.05 12.11
C LYS A 139 10.92 13.58 11.17
N ARG A 140 11.87 12.74 10.77
CA ARG A 140 12.93 13.11 9.83
C ARG A 140 12.40 13.48 8.44
N ILE A 141 11.39 12.77 7.94
CA ILE A 141 10.73 13.10 6.66
C ILE A 141 9.98 14.44 6.77
N MET A 142 9.24 14.64 7.87
CA MET A 142 8.39 15.83 8.04
C MET A 142 9.19 17.10 8.38
N SER A 143 10.38 16.98 8.97
CA SER A 143 11.20 18.14 9.35
C SER A 143 11.54 19.06 8.17
N GLY A 144 11.62 18.52 6.95
CA GLY A 144 11.82 19.28 5.73
C GLY A 144 10.73 20.31 5.40
N PHE A 145 9.57 20.25 6.07
CA PHE A 145 8.50 21.25 5.93
C PHE A 145 8.59 22.40 6.93
N LEU A 146 9.35 22.27 8.02
CA LEU A 146 9.39 23.30 9.08
C LEU A 146 10.03 24.61 8.61
N GLY A 147 10.95 24.55 7.64
CA GLY A 147 11.57 25.72 7.01
C GLY A 147 11.01 26.05 5.62
N ASN A 148 9.89 25.45 5.21
CA ASN A 148 9.34 25.64 3.88
C ASN A 148 8.29 26.74 3.89
N GLU A 149 8.55 27.87 3.23
CA GLU A 149 7.64 29.02 3.15
C GLU A 149 6.27 28.70 2.51
N LYS A 150 6.20 27.63 1.70
CA LYS A 150 4.95 27.16 1.07
C LYS A 150 4.15 26.22 1.96
N ALA A 151 4.71 25.78 3.09
CA ALA A 151 4.04 24.91 4.04
C ALA A 151 3.22 25.72 5.03
N ASP A 152 2.07 25.19 5.45
CA ASP A 152 1.39 25.70 6.62
C ASP A 152 2.21 25.35 7.87
N ALA A 153 2.65 26.37 8.61
CA ALA A 153 3.50 26.19 9.79
C ALA A 153 2.82 25.37 10.90
N SER A 154 1.50 25.52 11.07
CA SER A 154 0.76 24.75 12.08
C SER A 154 0.66 23.28 11.68
N LEU A 155 0.30 22.99 10.43
CA LEU A 155 0.23 21.61 9.94
C LEU A 155 1.60 20.94 9.90
N ALA A 156 2.65 21.66 9.52
CA ALA A 156 4.01 21.13 9.55
C ALA A 156 4.45 20.77 10.99
N LYS A 157 4.12 21.61 11.97
CA LYS A 157 4.38 21.32 13.40
C LYS A 157 3.58 20.11 13.88
N GLU A 158 2.30 20.00 13.52
CA GLU A 158 1.48 18.83 13.84
C GLU A 158 1.97 17.53 13.19
N ALA A 159 2.52 17.62 11.97
CA ALA A 159 3.03 16.46 11.24
C ALA A 159 4.23 15.80 11.92
N MET A 160 4.97 16.55 12.76
CA MET A 160 6.05 16.03 13.61
C MET A 160 5.53 15.11 14.72
N GLU A 161 4.23 15.19 15.05
CA GLU A 161 3.59 14.36 16.07
C GLU A 161 2.47 13.52 15.42
N PRO A 162 2.81 12.44 14.70
CA PRO A 162 1.82 11.60 14.03
C PRO A 162 0.86 10.97 15.05
N ASN A 163 -0.42 10.82 14.68
CA ASN A 163 -1.44 10.16 15.51
C ASN A 163 -2.22 9.07 14.76
N GLN A 164 -1.87 8.82 13.50
CA GLN A 164 -2.32 7.64 12.75
C GLN A 164 -1.12 6.88 12.18
N VAL A 165 -1.22 5.55 12.15
CA VAL A 165 -0.24 4.65 11.53
C VAL A 165 -0.94 3.82 10.47
N ALA A 166 -0.43 3.86 9.24
CA ALA A 166 -0.93 3.10 8.12
C ALA A 166 0.10 2.03 7.69
N LEU A 167 -0.03 0.83 8.25
CA LEU A 167 0.73 -0.38 7.92
C LEU A 167 0.27 -0.91 6.56
N SER A 168 0.74 -0.25 5.51
CA SER A 168 0.23 -0.40 4.14
C SER A 168 1.21 0.09 3.08
N LEU A 169 2.46 0.33 3.46
CA LEU A 169 3.44 0.96 2.58
C LEU A 169 3.95 0.02 1.49
N ILE A 170 4.30 -1.23 1.77
CA ILE A 170 4.84 -2.22 0.83
C ILE A 170 4.90 -3.59 1.55
N GLY A 171 5.07 -4.67 0.80
CA GLY A 171 5.13 -6.03 1.33
C GLY A 171 3.82 -6.51 1.93
N GLU A 172 3.87 -7.64 2.63
CA GLU A 172 2.73 -8.20 3.38
C GLU A 172 2.99 -8.10 4.89
N PRO A 173 2.37 -7.13 5.60
CA PRO A 173 2.58 -6.93 7.03
C PRO A 173 2.28 -8.16 7.89
N ALA A 174 1.33 -9.01 7.48
CA ALA A 174 0.98 -10.23 8.23
C ALA A 174 2.10 -11.28 8.26
N MET A 175 3.17 -11.11 7.48
CA MET A 175 4.39 -11.92 7.58
C MET A 175 5.24 -11.57 8.82
N TYR A 176 5.07 -10.37 9.41
CA TYR A 176 5.80 -9.98 10.60
C TYR A 176 5.27 -10.72 11.84
N PRO A 177 6.06 -11.58 12.50
CA PRO A 177 5.58 -12.46 13.57
C PRO A 177 5.08 -11.71 14.81
N HIS A 178 5.60 -10.51 15.07
CA HIS A 178 5.25 -9.70 16.24
C HIS A 178 4.25 -8.56 15.91
N LEU A 179 3.48 -8.69 14.82
CA LEU A 179 2.54 -7.66 14.36
C LEU A 179 1.53 -7.24 15.44
N GLY A 180 0.99 -8.18 16.23
CA GLY A 180 0.09 -7.85 17.33
C GLY A 180 0.76 -6.94 18.38
N LYS A 181 2.00 -7.24 18.76
CA LYS A 181 2.78 -6.44 19.71
C LYS A 181 3.09 -5.05 19.17
N LEU A 182 3.41 -4.95 17.88
CA LEU A 182 3.63 -3.67 17.21
C LEU A 182 2.37 -2.79 17.24
N LEU A 183 1.18 -3.37 17.01
CA LEU A 183 -0.09 -2.65 17.15
C LEU A 183 -0.32 -2.18 18.59
N GLU A 184 -0.04 -3.03 19.58
CA GLU A 184 -0.15 -2.69 21.01
C GLU A 184 0.70 -1.46 21.36
N ILE A 185 1.94 -1.39 20.85
CA ILE A 185 2.86 -0.27 21.12
C ILE A 185 2.32 1.04 20.53
N PHE A 186 1.83 1.02 19.28
CA PHE A 186 1.22 2.21 18.68
C PHE A 186 -0.04 2.66 19.44
N HIS A 187 -0.86 1.72 19.91
CA HIS A 187 -2.03 2.05 20.74
C HIS A 187 -1.65 2.64 22.10
N LYS A 188 -0.59 2.14 22.75
CA LYS A 188 -0.04 2.74 23.98
C LYS A 188 0.42 4.18 23.77
N LYS A 189 0.99 4.48 22.59
CA LYS A 189 1.32 5.84 22.13
C LYS A 189 0.11 6.65 21.64
N LYS A 190 -1.12 6.18 21.87
CA LYS A 190 -2.40 6.83 21.49
C LYS A 190 -2.55 7.08 19.99
N MET A 191 -1.90 6.28 19.15
CA MET A 191 -2.05 6.35 17.70
C MET A 191 -3.12 5.37 17.22
N THR A 192 -3.93 5.79 16.25
CA THR A 192 -4.86 4.88 15.55
C THR A 192 -4.11 4.06 14.51
N THR A 193 -4.45 2.78 14.35
CA THR A 193 -3.74 1.86 13.45
C THR A 193 -4.63 1.36 12.32
N PHE A 194 -4.10 1.43 11.10
CA PHE A 194 -4.73 0.95 9.87
C PHE A 194 -3.85 -0.15 9.29
N LEU A 195 -4.29 -1.39 9.42
CA LEU A 195 -3.57 -2.55 8.89
C LEU A 195 -4.17 -2.96 7.55
N VAL A 196 -3.35 -2.99 6.49
CA VAL A 196 -3.75 -3.50 5.18
C VAL A 196 -2.99 -4.78 4.87
N THR A 197 -3.74 -5.87 4.67
CA THR A 197 -3.21 -7.18 4.27
C THR A 197 -3.80 -7.61 2.92
N ASN A 198 -3.11 -8.49 2.22
CA ASN A 198 -3.62 -9.22 1.06
C ASN A 198 -4.55 -10.38 1.45
N GLY A 199 -4.66 -10.73 2.74
CA GLY A 199 -5.57 -11.74 3.26
C GLY A 199 -5.08 -13.18 3.13
N THR A 200 -3.84 -13.46 2.74
CA THR A 200 -3.39 -14.84 2.51
C THR A 200 -2.79 -15.53 3.73
N PHE A 201 -2.73 -14.85 4.89
CA PHE A 201 -2.18 -15.36 6.15
C PHE A 201 -3.23 -15.39 7.28
N PRO A 202 -4.30 -16.20 7.17
CA PRO A 202 -5.42 -16.21 8.13
C PRO A 202 -4.95 -16.47 9.57
N LYS A 203 -4.03 -17.43 9.78
CA LYS A 203 -3.48 -17.73 11.11
C LYS A 203 -2.75 -16.53 11.74
N ALA A 204 -2.12 -15.67 10.93
CA ALA A 204 -1.49 -14.47 11.46
C ALA A 204 -2.53 -13.45 11.91
N LEU A 205 -3.63 -13.30 11.16
CA LEU A 205 -4.74 -12.43 11.51
C LEU A 205 -5.46 -12.90 12.79
N GLU A 206 -5.69 -14.21 12.93
CA GLU A 206 -6.31 -14.81 14.12
C GLU A 206 -5.49 -14.60 15.40
N ARG A 207 -4.16 -14.47 15.28
CA ARG A 207 -3.26 -14.19 16.40
C ARG A 207 -3.19 -12.71 16.79
N LEU A 208 -3.77 -11.79 16.01
CA LEU A 208 -3.70 -10.37 16.30
C LEU A 208 -4.40 -10.03 17.62
N LYS A 209 -3.58 -9.64 18.61
CA LYS A 209 -4.02 -9.11 19.89
C LYS A 209 -3.07 -7.98 20.29
N PRO A 210 -3.54 -6.72 20.37
CA PRO A 210 -4.89 -6.24 20.00
C PRO A 210 -5.13 -6.28 18.48
N LEU A 211 -6.40 -6.12 18.08
CA LEU A 211 -6.77 -5.83 16.69
C LEU A 211 -6.43 -4.38 16.33
N PRO A 212 -6.17 -4.03 15.06
CA PRO A 212 -5.94 -2.64 14.66
C PRO A 212 -7.19 -1.78 14.88
N THR A 213 -7.07 -0.45 14.82
CA THR A 213 -8.23 0.47 14.85
C THR A 213 -9.14 0.27 13.62
N GLN A 214 -8.55 -0.04 12.46
CA GLN A 214 -9.27 -0.42 11.26
C GLN A 214 -8.48 -1.48 10.47
N LEU A 215 -9.10 -2.65 10.25
CA LEU A 215 -8.53 -3.77 9.50
C LEU A 215 -9.01 -3.76 8.06
N TYR A 216 -8.07 -3.84 7.12
CA TYR A 216 -8.32 -3.90 5.69
C TYR A 216 -7.85 -5.23 5.11
N ILE A 217 -8.71 -5.87 4.33
CA ILE A 217 -8.29 -6.91 3.38
C ILE A 217 -8.43 -6.35 1.96
N SER A 218 -7.40 -6.55 1.14
CA SER A 218 -7.44 -6.15 -0.28
C SER A 218 -8.27 -7.15 -1.08
N LEU A 219 -9.38 -6.69 -1.67
CA LEU A 219 -10.27 -7.49 -2.51
C LEU A 219 -9.92 -7.28 -3.98
N ILE A 220 -9.07 -8.15 -4.53
CA ILE A 220 -8.42 -7.90 -5.83
C ILE A 220 -8.97 -8.77 -6.96
N ALA A 221 -9.88 -9.69 -6.65
CA ALA A 221 -10.48 -10.60 -7.61
C ALA A 221 -11.82 -11.13 -7.09
N PRO A 222 -12.76 -11.46 -7.99
CA PRO A 222 -14.07 -12.01 -7.64
C PRO A 222 -14.08 -13.55 -7.50
N ASP A 223 -13.05 -14.23 -7.98
CA ASP A 223 -12.94 -15.69 -7.99
C ASP A 223 -11.47 -16.15 -7.96
N GLU A 224 -11.26 -17.46 -7.74
CA GLU A 224 -9.95 -18.10 -7.64
C GLU A 224 -9.08 -17.86 -8.86
N LYS A 225 -9.64 -18.08 -10.06
CA LYS A 225 -8.91 -17.97 -11.33
C LYS A 225 -8.42 -16.56 -11.57
N THR A 226 -9.29 -15.57 -11.36
CA THR A 226 -8.93 -14.16 -11.46
C THR A 226 -7.91 -13.78 -10.39
N HIS A 227 -8.05 -14.29 -9.17
CA HIS A 227 -7.09 -14.04 -8.10
C HIS A 227 -5.70 -14.55 -8.45
N ALA A 228 -5.60 -15.80 -8.94
CA ALA A 228 -4.35 -16.40 -9.39
C ALA A 228 -3.70 -15.58 -10.51
N TYR A 229 -4.47 -15.19 -11.51
CA TYR A 229 -4.01 -14.39 -12.65
C TYR A 229 -3.53 -12.99 -12.25
N VAL A 230 -4.30 -12.29 -11.43
CA VAL A 230 -4.01 -10.92 -11.01
C VAL A 230 -2.81 -10.88 -10.05
N ALA A 231 -2.76 -11.83 -9.10
CA ALA A 231 -1.70 -11.95 -8.11
C ALA A 231 -0.43 -12.64 -8.64
N GLN A 232 -0.49 -13.19 -9.86
CA GLN A 232 0.59 -13.93 -10.53
C GLN A 232 1.09 -15.11 -9.70
N GLN A 233 0.15 -15.96 -9.29
CA GLN A 233 0.41 -17.16 -8.50
C GLN A 233 0.81 -18.31 -9.43
N SER A 234 1.61 -19.24 -8.89
CA SER A 234 1.85 -20.50 -9.58
C SER A 234 0.65 -21.45 -9.39
N GLU A 235 0.45 -22.36 -10.36
CA GLU A 235 -0.62 -23.36 -10.35
C GLU A 235 -0.62 -24.21 -9.06
N ASN A 236 0.56 -24.49 -8.50
CA ASN A 236 0.69 -25.27 -7.27
C ASN A 236 0.26 -24.50 -6.00
N ALA A 237 0.22 -23.16 -6.05
CA ALA A 237 -0.08 -22.33 -4.88
C ALA A 237 -1.49 -21.72 -4.90
N GLU A 238 -2.13 -21.60 -6.07
CA GLU A 238 -3.38 -20.86 -6.24
C GLU A 238 -4.52 -21.36 -5.33
N LYS A 239 -4.75 -22.68 -5.29
CA LYS A 239 -5.81 -23.31 -4.49
C LYS A 239 -5.64 -23.06 -3.00
N LEU A 240 -4.41 -23.23 -2.50
CA LEU A 240 -4.09 -23.01 -1.09
C LEU A 240 -4.20 -21.53 -0.73
N ILE A 241 -3.69 -20.63 -1.58
CA ILE A 241 -3.76 -19.19 -1.34
C ILE A 241 -5.22 -18.73 -1.35
N TRP A 242 -6.04 -19.19 -2.29
CA TRP A 242 -7.46 -18.84 -2.35
C TRP A 242 -8.22 -19.36 -1.13
N LYS A 243 -7.99 -20.62 -0.71
CA LYS A 243 -8.57 -21.17 0.52
C LYS A 243 -8.19 -20.32 1.75
N ASN A 244 -6.93 -19.92 1.86
CA ASN A 244 -6.45 -19.05 2.94
C ASN A 244 -7.09 -17.67 2.88
N TYR A 245 -7.25 -17.11 1.68
CA TYR A 245 -7.92 -15.84 1.46
C TYR A 245 -9.37 -15.87 1.93
N LEU A 246 -10.13 -16.90 1.52
CA LEU A 246 -11.49 -17.13 1.98
C LEU A 246 -11.60 -17.29 3.50
N SER A 247 -10.64 -17.97 4.13
CA SER A 247 -10.56 -18.09 5.59
C SER A 247 -10.34 -16.73 6.27
N SER A 248 -9.52 -15.86 5.67
CA SER A 248 -9.32 -14.49 6.17
C SER A 248 -10.57 -13.62 6.01
N LEU A 249 -11.40 -13.84 4.97
CA LEU A 249 -12.70 -13.17 4.84
C LEU A 249 -13.65 -13.58 5.97
N ASP A 250 -13.69 -14.88 6.31
CA ASP A 250 -14.49 -15.37 7.44
C ASP A 250 -14.00 -14.79 8.78
N PHE A 251 -12.68 -14.66 8.94
CA PHE A 251 -12.10 -13.96 10.08
C PHE A 251 -12.48 -12.48 10.10
N LEU A 252 -12.48 -11.79 8.95
CA LEU A 252 -12.84 -10.37 8.87
C LEU A 252 -14.25 -10.11 9.39
N LYS A 253 -15.20 -11.00 9.09
CA LYS A 253 -16.57 -10.95 9.63
C LYS A 253 -16.56 -10.97 11.16
N LYS A 254 -15.87 -11.94 11.77
CA LYS A 254 -15.76 -12.07 13.24
C LYS A 254 -15.03 -10.87 13.86
N ALA A 255 -13.96 -10.40 13.22
CA ALA A 255 -13.21 -9.23 13.68
C ALA A 255 -14.08 -7.96 13.67
N GLY A 256 -15.09 -7.89 12.79
CA GLY A 256 -16.08 -6.82 12.73
C GLY A 256 -16.88 -6.59 14.00
N GLU A 257 -16.94 -7.56 14.92
CA GLU A 257 -17.59 -7.38 16.21
C GLU A 257 -16.74 -6.53 17.19
N LYS A 258 -15.44 -6.41 16.93
CA LYS A 258 -14.45 -5.80 17.84
C LYS A 258 -13.68 -4.64 17.24
N THR A 259 -13.57 -4.57 15.91
CA THR A 259 -12.88 -3.51 15.21
C THR A 259 -13.57 -3.14 13.90
N ARG A 260 -13.23 -1.97 13.35
CA ARG A 260 -13.70 -1.51 12.06
C ARG A 260 -13.05 -2.34 10.96
N THR A 261 -13.84 -2.77 9.98
CA THR A 261 -13.39 -3.70 8.94
C THR A 261 -13.72 -3.16 7.55
N VAL A 262 -12.78 -3.32 6.62
CA VAL A 262 -12.88 -2.79 5.27
C VAL A 262 -12.43 -3.83 4.26
N LEU A 263 -13.22 -4.02 3.20
CA LEU A 263 -12.72 -4.61 1.97
C LEU A 263 -12.35 -3.48 1.01
N ARG A 264 -11.07 -3.41 0.62
CA ARG A 264 -10.62 -2.41 -0.35
C ARG A 264 -10.37 -3.07 -1.68
N MET A 265 -11.21 -2.73 -2.65
CA MET A 265 -11.03 -3.17 -4.01
C MET A 265 -9.92 -2.38 -4.71
N THR A 266 -9.27 -3.00 -5.68
CA THR A 266 -8.36 -2.31 -6.60
C THR A 266 -8.64 -2.82 -7.99
N LEU A 267 -9.51 -2.09 -8.67
CA LEU A 267 -10.08 -2.46 -9.96
C LEU A 267 -9.25 -1.91 -11.10
N THR A 268 -9.07 -2.76 -12.11
CA THR A 268 -8.29 -2.52 -13.31
C THR A 268 -9.05 -2.97 -14.54
N ARG A 269 -9.21 -2.03 -15.48
CA ARG A 269 -10.01 -2.24 -16.68
C ARG A 269 -9.51 -3.44 -17.46
N GLY A 270 -10.40 -4.37 -17.76
CA GLY A 270 -10.10 -5.59 -18.50
C GLY A 270 -9.24 -6.61 -17.75
N LEU A 271 -8.83 -6.33 -16.51
CA LEU A 271 -8.02 -7.23 -15.69
C LEU A 271 -8.85 -7.90 -14.60
N ASN A 272 -9.69 -7.16 -13.88
CA ASN A 272 -10.45 -7.70 -12.74
C ASN A 272 -11.76 -6.96 -12.43
N ASP A 273 -12.36 -6.29 -13.42
CA ASP A 273 -13.58 -5.47 -13.29
C ASP A 273 -14.85 -6.09 -13.91
N ASN A 274 -14.77 -7.33 -14.40
CA ASN A 274 -15.81 -7.96 -15.24
C ASN A 274 -16.81 -8.89 -14.53
N ASN A 275 -16.62 -9.23 -13.24
CA ASN A 275 -17.49 -10.15 -12.49
C ASN A 275 -17.91 -9.55 -11.13
N LEU A 276 -18.82 -8.57 -11.17
CA LEU A 276 -19.38 -7.95 -9.96
C LEU A 276 -20.19 -8.91 -9.08
N PRO A 277 -20.98 -9.86 -9.61
CA PRO A 277 -21.67 -10.86 -8.77
C PRO A 277 -20.69 -11.66 -7.90
N GLY A 278 -19.55 -12.09 -8.43
CA GLY A 278 -18.52 -12.78 -7.63
C GLY A 278 -17.95 -11.90 -6.52
N TYR A 279 -17.70 -10.62 -6.78
CA TYR A 279 -17.32 -9.68 -5.73
C TYR A 279 -18.41 -9.51 -4.67
N ALA A 280 -19.68 -9.42 -5.08
CA ALA A 280 -20.81 -9.29 -4.17
C ALA A 280 -20.90 -10.48 -3.20
N GLU A 281 -20.68 -11.71 -3.68
CA GLU A 281 -20.66 -12.90 -2.82
C GLU A 281 -19.52 -12.87 -1.79
N LEU A 282 -18.33 -12.40 -2.18
CA LEU A 282 -17.21 -12.23 -1.24
C LEU A 282 -17.48 -11.13 -0.21
N ILE A 283 -18.13 -10.03 -0.61
CA ILE A 283 -18.56 -8.95 0.29
C ILE A 283 -19.60 -9.48 1.30
N LYS A 284 -20.60 -10.23 0.84
CA LYS A 284 -21.62 -10.86 1.70
C LYS A 284 -21.01 -11.89 2.65
N ARG A 285 -19.99 -12.63 2.22
CA ARG A 285 -19.25 -13.56 3.08
C ARG A 285 -18.52 -12.84 4.21
N ALA A 286 -17.75 -11.80 3.89
CA ALA A 286 -16.89 -11.13 4.86
C ALA A 286 -17.63 -10.08 5.71
N MET A 287 -18.80 -9.61 5.27
CA MET A 287 -19.64 -8.59 5.92
C MET A 287 -18.87 -7.40 6.54
N PRO A 288 -17.92 -6.75 5.81
CA PRO A 288 -17.16 -5.65 6.36
C PRO A 288 -18.07 -4.46 6.71
N HIS A 289 -17.61 -3.56 7.57
CA HIS A 289 -18.35 -2.31 7.79
C HIS A 289 -18.37 -1.43 6.54
N TYR A 290 -17.30 -1.47 5.75
CA TYR A 290 -17.10 -0.63 4.57
C TYR A 290 -16.51 -1.40 3.39
N VAL A 291 -16.86 -0.98 2.19
CA VAL A 291 -16.21 -1.40 0.94
C VAL A 291 -15.66 -0.15 0.24
N GLU A 292 -14.37 -0.14 -0.06
CA GLU A 292 -13.74 0.92 -0.85
C GLU A 292 -13.58 0.43 -2.30
N VAL A 293 -14.42 0.89 -3.22
CA VAL A 293 -14.33 0.60 -4.66
C VAL A 293 -13.37 1.59 -5.28
N LYS A 294 -12.20 1.13 -5.71
CA LYS A 294 -11.10 2.03 -6.10
C LYS A 294 -10.43 1.60 -7.41
N SER A 295 -10.20 2.55 -8.31
CA SER A 295 -9.35 2.34 -9.48
C SER A 295 -7.90 2.12 -9.06
N MET A 296 -7.17 1.24 -9.76
CA MET A 296 -5.72 1.24 -9.66
C MET A 296 -5.14 2.59 -10.11
N VAL A 297 -3.89 2.85 -9.75
CA VAL A 297 -3.17 4.08 -10.10
C VAL A 297 -1.92 3.70 -10.89
N TYR A 298 -1.82 4.22 -12.10
CA TYR A 298 -0.70 3.94 -13.03
C TYR A 298 0.55 4.77 -12.69
N VAL A 299 1.24 4.36 -11.63
CA VAL A 299 2.47 4.99 -11.11
C VAL A 299 3.51 3.94 -10.72
N GLY A 300 4.76 4.36 -10.50
CA GLY A 300 5.83 3.49 -9.98
C GLY A 300 5.99 2.20 -10.79
N GLY A 301 6.07 1.06 -10.09
CA GLY A 301 6.20 -0.28 -10.66
C GLY A 301 5.08 -0.72 -11.60
N ALA A 302 3.89 -0.10 -11.52
CA ALA A 302 2.79 -0.41 -12.43
C ALA A 302 3.09 0.09 -13.86
N ARG A 303 4.02 1.05 -14.01
CA ARG A 303 4.51 1.53 -15.31
C ARG A 303 5.58 0.65 -15.95
N ASN A 304 6.00 -0.42 -15.27
CA ASN A 304 6.94 -1.37 -15.87
C ASN A 304 6.22 -2.08 -17.02
N SER A 305 6.77 -2.00 -18.23
CA SER A 305 6.18 -2.58 -19.44
C SER A 305 5.95 -4.09 -19.32
N SER A 306 6.76 -4.80 -18.52
CA SER A 306 6.57 -6.23 -18.23
C SER A 306 5.27 -6.55 -17.49
N ARG A 307 4.61 -5.55 -16.88
CA ARG A 307 3.30 -5.71 -16.22
C ARG A 307 2.13 -5.65 -17.19
N GLY A 308 2.36 -5.17 -18.42
CA GLY A 308 1.34 -5.07 -19.45
C GLY A 308 0.23 -4.05 -19.15
N LEU A 309 0.48 -3.08 -18.27
CA LEU A 309 -0.49 -2.05 -17.89
C LEU A 309 -0.24 -0.72 -18.61
N GLN A 310 -1.33 0.00 -18.85
CA GLN A 310 -1.39 1.30 -19.50
C GLN A 310 -2.17 2.31 -18.64
N LEU A 311 -1.99 3.60 -18.95
CA LEU A 311 -2.76 4.66 -18.27
C LEU A 311 -4.27 4.51 -18.50
N SER A 312 -4.64 4.06 -19.70
CA SER A 312 -6.00 3.72 -20.11
C SER A 312 -6.57 2.48 -19.44
N ASP A 313 -5.86 1.82 -18.52
CA ASP A 313 -6.42 0.74 -17.70
C ASP A 313 -7.04 1.29 -16.41
N MET A 314 -6.70 2.54 -16.03
CA MET A 314 -7.31 3.21 -14.89
C MET A 314 -8.79 3.51 -15.16
N LEU A 315 -9.67 3.05 -14.29
CA LEU A 315 -11.09 3.39 -14.32
C LEU A 315 -11.28 4.88 -14.01
N SER A 316 -12.22 5.52 -14.69
CA SER A 316 -12.64 6.89 -14.45
C SER A 316 -13.52 6.98 -13.20
N VAL A 317 -13.81 8.20 -12.75
CA VAL A 317 -14.71 8.40 -11.60
C VAL A 317 -16.12 7.88 -11.90
N PRO A 318 -16.76 8.20 -13.05
CA PRO A 318 -18.07 7.65 -13.39
C PRO A 318 -18.11 6.11 -13.46
N GLU A 319 -17.05 5.47 -13.98
CA GLU A 319 -16.99 3.99 -14.00
C GLU A 319 -16.93 3.41 -12.57
N ILE A 320 -16.15 4.03 -11.67
CA ILE A 320 -16.07 3.58 -10.27
C ILE A 320 -17.39 3.79 -9.54
N GLU A 321 -18.07 4.91 -9.78
CA GLU A 321 -19.39 5.18 -9.20
C GLU A 321 -20.44 4.19 -9.73
N ALA A 322 -20.46 3.92 -11.04
CA ALA A 322 -21.36 2.94 -11.63
C ALA A 322 -21.14 1.52 -11.07
N ILE A 323 -19.88 1.11 -10.87
CA ILE A 323 -19.55 -0.17 -10.24
C ILE A 323 -20.00 -0.17 -8.76
N ALA A 324 -19.83 0.93 -8.04
CA ALA A 324 -20.26 1.04 -6.65
C ALA A 324 -21.79 0.94 -6.53
N GLU A 325 -22.56 1.57 -7.41
CA GLU A 325 -24.04 1.44 -7.44
C GLU A 325 -24.47 0.00 -7.72
N GLN A 326 -23.87 -0.66 -8.72
CA GLN A 326 -24.19 -2.06 -9.00
C GLN A 326 -23.84 -3.00 -7.83
N LEU A 327 -22.72 -2.76 -7.14
CA LEU A 327 -22.37 -3.52 -5.94
C LEU A 327 -23.33 -3.21 -4.79
N SER A 328 -23.81 -1.98 -4.67
CA SER A 328 -24.86 -1.60 -3.72
C SER A 328 -26.13 -2.42 -3.95
N ASP A 329 -26.61 -2.49 -5.21
CA ASP A 329 -27.79 -3.29 -5.56
C ASP A 329 -27.61 -4.79 -5.26
N LEU A 330 -26.43 -5.35 -5.58
CA LEU A 330 -26.16 -6.78 -5.39
C LEU A 330 -25.96 -7.19 -3.94
N THR A 331 -25.57 -6.26 -3.05
CA THR A 331 -25.16 -6.57 -1.67
C THR A 331 -26.06 -5.96 -0.60
N GLY A 332 -26.86 -4.94 -0.95
CA GLY A 332 -27.62 -4.11 -0.01
C GLY A 332 -26.78 -3.08 0.76
N TYR A 333 -25.48 -2.95 0.45
CA TYR A 333 -24.64 -1.89 1.01
C TYR A 333 -25.05 -0.55 0.41
N ILE A 334 -24.90 0.53 1.16
CA ILE A 334 -25.25 1.87 0.68
C ILE A 334 -24.01 2.59 0.15
N VAL A 335 -24.14 3.23 -1.02
CA VAL A 335 -23.13 4.20 -1.50
C VAL A 335 -23.15 5.43 -0.59
N VAL A 336 -21.98 5.83 -0.09
CA VAL A 336 -21.85 6.87 0.95
C VAL A 336 -21.19 8.13 0.44
N ASP A 337 -20.06 8.00 -0.25
CA ASP A 337 -19.26 9.15 -0.66
C ASP A 337 -18.22 8.77 -1.73
N THR A 338 -17.85 9.72 -2.59
CA THR A 338 -16.81 9.57 -3.61
C THR A 338 -15.69 10.59 -3.39
N HIS A 339 -14.43 10.15 -3.52
CA HIS A 339 -13.27 11.04 -3.60
C HIS A 339 -12.66 10.99 -5.00
N ALA A 340 -13.13 11.87 -5.89
CA ALA A 340 -12.75 11.92 -7.30
C ALA A 340 -11.22 11.96 -7.55
N PRO A 341 -10.39 12.75 -6.82
CA PRO A 341 -8.94 12.76 -7.05
C PRO A 341 -8.25 11.41 -6.78
N SER A 342 -8.84 10.56 -5.94
CA SER A 342 -8.36 9.20 -5.67
C SER A 342 -9.11 8.11 -6.42
N ARG A 343 -10.12 8.46 -7.23
CA ARG A 343 -11.00 7.55 -7.98
C ARG A 343 -11.48 6.39 -7.11
N VAL A 344 -12.11 6.75 -6.00
CA VAL A 344 -12.61 5.81 -5.00
C VAL A 344 -13.98 6.22 -4.51
N THR A 345 -14.89 5.25 -4.43
CA THR A 345 -16.22 5.38 -3.86
C THR A 345 -16.34 4.45 -2.65
N LEU A 346 -16.93 4.97 -1.57
CA LEU A 346 -17.15 4.27 -0.32
C LEU A 346 -18.57 3.72 -0.29
N LEU A 347 -18.70 2.44 0.02
CA LEU A 347 -19.94 1.84 0.46
C LEU A 347 -19.86 1.54 1.96
N ALA A 348 -21.00 1.61 2.65
CA ALA A 348 -21.16 1.16 4.03
C ALA A 348 -22.23 0.08 4.11
N ARG A 349 -22.06 -0.85 5.06
CA ARG A 349 -22.99 -1.99 5.22
C ARG A 349 -24.43 -1.58 5.47
N ASP A 350 -24.62 -0.50 6.22
CA ASP A 350 -25.93 0.01 6.62
C ASP A 350 -25.83 1.49 7.04
N LYS A 351 -26.98 2.13 7.27
CA LYS A 351 -27.09 3.54 7.69
C LYS A 351 -26.31 3.84 8.97
N ASN A 352 -26.26 2.90 9.92
CA ASN A 352 -25.55 3.07 11.18
C ASN A 352 -24.03 3.03 10.98
N CYS A 353 -23.52 2.13 10.13
CA CYS A 353 -22.12 2.09 9.72
C CYS A 353 -21.71 3.37 9.01
N ALA A 354 -22.56 3.89 8.11
CA ALA A 354 -22.32 5.16 7.42
C ALA A 354 -22.27 6.35 8.39
N ALA A 355 -23.18 6.43 9.36
CA ALA A 355 -23.18 7.51 10.36
C ALA A 355 -21.95 7.44 11.29
N LYS A 356 -21.53 6.23 11.69
CA LYS A 356 -20.39 6.00 12.61
C LYS A 356 -19.03 5.90 11.91
N ARG A 357 -18.90 6.39 10.67
CA ARG A 357 -17.66 6.21 9.89
C ARG A 357 -16.48 7.08 10.32
N PHE A 358 -16.75 8.20 10.97
CA PHE A 358 -15.70 9.13 11.38
C PHE A 358 -15.05 8.69 12.70
N LEU A 359 -13.72 8.57 12.70
CA LEU A 359 -12.93 8.20 13.88
C LEU A 359 -12.76 9.37 14.86
N CYS A 360 -12.70 10.58 14.32
CA CYS A 360 -12.77 11.81 15.08
C CYS A 360 -14.19 12.36 14.92
N LYS A 361 -14.87 12.71 16.02
CA LYS A 361 -16.05 13.58 15.91
C LYS A 361 -15.54 14.87 15.24
N THR A 362 -16.06 15.20 14.06
CA THR A 362 -15.85 16.52 13.46
C THR A 362 -16.22 17.55 14.53
N LYS A 363 -15.24 18.39 14.89
CA LYS A 363 -15.48 19.53 15.78
C LYS A 363 -16.48 20.47 15.15
#